data_AF-A0A843LL90-F1
#
_entry.id   AF-A0A843LL90-F1
#
_cell.length_a   1.000
_cell.length_b   1.000
_cell.length_c   1.000
_cell.angle_alpha   90.00
_cell.angle_beta   90.00
_cell.angle_gamma   90.00
#
_symmetry.space_group_name_H-M   'P 1'
#
loop_
_entity.id
_entity.type
_entity.pdbx_description
1 polymer ?
#
loop_
_entity_poly.entity_id
_entity_poly.type
_entity_poly.pdbx_seq_one_letter_code
_entity_poly.pdbx_strand_id
1 'polypeptide(L)'
;MRLSNILSKDPNDQFMEIEGFLDGKKLNPGQQREIKVGHIYLSFFCKICGDNQSFLSEQTLFCLGVDDSTVSIDSVLICPQCGKSLVPAWFLVTCDKDISSNTPNVKLLKHSFKLSDNVSLSEERFLDFTEMLNNAQLAYAENLGAGSVVYLRKILEKITFRAAELAGIEKKQKSFKKVLEEVDHVQHIIPYEFSENGYRLFRELSNVIHGDSDELVALQKYPALRRLVIGVIDNVKNNQEINEAINALGWNGEGEIR
;
A
#
# COMPACT_ATOMS: atom_id res chain seq x y z
N MET A 1 -23.69 -16.61 1.36
CA MET A 1 -22.50 -16.39 0.50
C MET A 1 -21.34 -17.29 0.96
N ARG A 2 -20.24 -17.43 0.20
CA ARG A 2 -19.02 -18.14 0.66
C ARG A 2 -18.06 -17.18 1.36
N LEU A 3 -17.33 -17.67 2.36
CA LEU A 3 -16.41 -16.85 3.14
C LEU A 3 -15.29 -16.25 2.29
N SER A 4 -14.81 -16.97 1.26
CA SER A 4 -13.77 -16.45 0.37
C SER A 4 -14.16 -15.12 -0.30
N ASN A 5 -15.44 -14.85 -0.53
CA ASN A 5 -15.92 -13.59 -1.09
C ASN A 5 -15.64 -12.39 -0.18
N ILE A 6 -15.55 -12.63 1.13
CA ILE A 6 -15.20 -11.62 2.13
C ILE A 6 -13.68 -11.48 2.22
N LEU A 7 -12.97 -12.62 2.30
CA LEU A 7 -11.51 -12.65 2.45
C LEU A 7 -10.76 -12.12 1.22
N SER A 8 -11.40 -12.14 0.04
CA SER A 8 -10.86 -11.63 -1.23
C SER A 8 -11.02 -10.12 -1.41
N LYS A 9 -11.43 -9.38 -0.37
CA LYS A 9 -11.70 -7.95 -0.42
C LYS A 9 -10.99 -7.22 0.71
N ASP A 10 -10.89 -5.90 0.58
CA ASP A 10 -10.43 -5.04 1.66
C ASP A 10 -11.41 -5.06 2.84
N PRO A 11 -10.90 -4.95 4.09
CA PRO A 11 -11.73 -4.81 5.28
C PRO A 11 -12.72 -3.68 5.11
N ASN A 12 -13.97 -3.92 5.51
CA ASN A 12 -15.04 -2.93 5.48
C ASN A 12 -16.04 -3.21 6.59
N ASP A 13 -16.89 -2.23 6.89
CA ASP A 13 -17.85 -2.33 8.00
C ASP A 13 -19.11 -3.12 7.69
N GLN A 14 -19.24 -3.67 6.48
CA GLN A 14 -20.44 -4.41 6.08
C GLN A 14 -20.36 -5.85 6.56
N PHE A 15 -21.38 -6.25 7.33
CA PHE A 15 -21.61 -7.65 7.67
C PHE A 15 -22.29 -8.35 6.50
N MET A 16 -21.85 -9.57 6.21
CA MET A 16 -22.39 -10.44 5.17
C MET A 16 -22.72 -11.82 5.74
N GLU A 17 -23.90 -12.33 5.40
CA GLU A 17 -24.34 -13.66 5.80
C GLU A 17 -23.56 -14.75 5.03
N ILE A 18 -22.92 -15.64 5.79
CA ILE A 18 -22.17 -16.79 5.28
C ILE A 18 -22.87 -18.07 5.73
N GLU A 19 -23.06 -19.01 4.82
CA GLU A 19 -23.62 -20.32 5.15
C GLU A 19 -22.51 -21.29 5.57
N GLY A 20 -22.74 -22.05 6.64
CA GLY A 20 -21.90 -23.20 7.01
C GLY A 20 -20.48 -22.84 7.43
N PHE A 21 -20.27 -21.69 8.08
CA PHE A 21 -18.92 -21.26 8.45
C PHE A 21 -18.23 -22.21 9.45
N LEU A 22 -18.88 -22.49 10.58
CA LEU A 22 -18.41 -23.47 11.59
C LEU A 22 -19.39 -24.65 11.76
N ASP A 23 -20.31 -24.86 10.83
CA ASP A 23 -21.32 -25.93 10.86
C ASP A 23 -22.02 -26.11 12.23
N GLY A 24 -22.46 -25.01 12.87
CA GLY A 24 -23.22 -25.12 14.13
C GLY A 24 -22.39 -25.41 15.38
N LYS A 25 -21.06 -25.51 15.27
CA LYS A 25 -20.18 -26.01 16.35
C LYS A 25 -19.30 -24.90 16.90
N LYS A 26 -19.35 -24.73 18.22
CA LYS A 26 -18.53 -23.76 18.95
C LYS A 26 -17.03 -24.02 18.77
N LEU A 27 -16.28 -22.94 18.59
CA LEU A 27 -14.82 -22.94 18.52
C LEU A 27 -14.28 -22.13 19.70
N ASN A 28 -13.66 -22.79 20.69
CA ASN A 28 -13.15 -22.07 21.86
C ASN A 28 -11.83 -21.37 21.55
N PRO A 29 -11.45 -20.34 22.34
CA PRO A 29 -10.17 -19.66 22.20
C PRO A 29 -8.98 -20.64 22.17
N GLY A 30 -8.09 -20.48 21.20
CA GLY A 30 -6.91 -21.32 21.00
C GLY A 30 -7.17 -22.66 20.30
N GLN A 31 -8.44 -23.04 20.06
CA GLN A 31 -8.76 -24.24 19.30
C GLN A 31 -8.71 -23.96 17.80
N GLN A 32 -8.25 -24.96 17.05
CA GLN A 32 -8.19 -24.90 15.59
C GLN A 32 -9.26 -25.75 14.95
N ARG A 33 -9.72 -25.34 13.77
CA ARG A 33 -10.66 -26.11 12.97
C ARG A 33 -10.50 -25.89 11.48
N GLU A 34 -10.64 -26.97 10.74
CA GLU A 34 -10.74 -26.97 9.29
C GLU A 34 -12.05 -26.35 8.80
N ILE A 35 -11.95 -25.44 7.82
CA ILE A 35 -13.07 -24.74 7.20
C ILE A 35 -12.98 -24.80 5.68
N LYS A 36 -14.14 -25.00 5.02
CA LYS A 36 -14.25 -25.01 3.56
C LYS A 36 -14.66 -23.63 3.08
N VAL A 37 -13.66 -22.88 2.62
CA VAL A 37 -13.74 -21.46 2.35
C VAL A 37 -13.91 -21.16 0.86
N GLY A 38 -13.45 -22.07 0.01
CA GLY A 38 -13.18 -21.80 -1.40
C GLY A 38 -11.84 -21.09 -1.58
N HIS A 39 -11.52 -20.70 -2.81
CA HIS A 39 -10.29 -19.96 -3.07
C HIS A 39 -10.45 -18.49 -2.67
N ILE A 40 -9.54 -17.99 -1.84
CA ILE A 40 -9.32 -16.55 -1.63
C ILE A 40 -8.55 -16.03 -2.83
N TYR A 41 -8.98 -14.92 -3.41
CA TYR A 41 -8.32 -14.26 -4.54
C TYR A 41 -7.88 -12.87 -4.12
N LEU A 42 -6.58 -12.60 -4.15
CA LEU A 42 -6.04 -11.25 -3.95
C LEU A 42 -5.04 -10.91 -5.05
N SER A 43 -5.09 -9.67 -5.51
CA SER A 43 -4.25 -9.20 -6.61
C SER A 43 -2.91 -8.71 -6.10
N PHE A 44 -1.82 -9.24 -6.67
CA PHE A 44 -0.46 -8.79 -6.42
C PHE A 44 0.31 -8.73 -7.73
N PHE A 45 1.32 -7.87 -7.79
CA PHE A 45 2.29 -7.89 -8.88
C PHE A 45 3.32 -8.99 -8.63
N CYS A 46 3.42 -9.94 -9.56
CA CYS A 46 4.40 -11.02 -9.51
C CYS A 46 5.63 -10.61 -10.33
N LYS A 47 6.76 -10.37 -9.67
CA LYS A 47 7.99 -9.92 -10.35
C LYS A 47 8.61 -10.98 -11.27
N ILE A 48 8.34 -12.26 -10.98
CA ILE A 48 8.76 -13.38 -11.85
C ILE A 48 7.96 -13.38 -13.15
N CYS A 49 6.65 -13.11 -13.09
CA CYS A 49 5.78 -13.04 -14.27
C CYS A 49 5.86 -11.68 -14.97
N GLY A 50 6.28 -10.63 -14.26
CA GLY A 50 6.26 -9.25 -14.75
C GLY A 50 4.85 -8.67 -14.90
N ASP A 51 3.86 -9.19 -14.16
CA ASP A 51 2.46 -8.79 -14.32
C ASP A 51 1.65 -8.92 -13.01
N ASN A 52 0.52 -8.23 -12.94
CA ASN A 52 -0.47 -8.37 -11.88
C ASN A 52 -1.20 -9.71 -12.03
N GLN A 53 -1.20 -10.49 -10.96
CA GLN A 53 -1.84 -11.80 -10.91
C GLN A 53 -2.82 -11.85 -9.74
N SER A 54 -3.92 -12.57 -9.92
CA SER A 54 -4.82 -12.94 -8.82
C SER A 54 -4.26 -14.18 -8.15
N PHE A 55 -3.54 -13.99 -7.04
CA PHE A 55 -3.00 -15.08 -6.25
C PHE A 55 -4.14 -15.79 -5.54
N LEU A 56 -4.03 -17.12 -5.43
CA LEU A 56 -5.07 -17.96 -4.85
C LEU A 56 -4.62 -18.76 -3.63
N SER A 57 -5.51 -18.93 -2.66
CA SER A 57 -5.33 -19.89 -1.55
C SER A 57 -5.73 -21.31 -1.95
N GLU A 58 -5.48 -22.28 -1.07
CA GLU A 58 -6.21 -23.55 -1.07
C GLU A 58 -7.71 -23.35 -0.74
N GLN A 59 -8.56 -24.32 -1.11
CA GLN A 59 -10.02 -24.24 -0.87
C GLN A 59 -10.42 -24.52 0.58
N THR A 60 -9.59 -25.29 1.27
CA THR A 60 -9.76 -25.72 2.65
C THR A 60 -8.65 -25.08 3.46
N LEU A 61 -9.04 -24.37 4.51
CA LEU A 61 -8.12 -23.66 5.40
C LEU A 61 -8.36 -24.08 6.85
N PHE A 62 -7.49 -23.61 7.74
CA PHE A 62 -7.70 -23.72 9.18
C PHE A 62 -8.00 -22.34 9.76
N CYS A 63 -8.91 -22.31 10.72
CA CYS A 63 -9.15 -21.15 11.56
C CYS A 63 -8.81 -21.45 13.01
N LEU A 64 -8.43 -20.42 13.74
CA LEU A 64 -8.18 -20.42 15.18
C LEU A 64 -9.27 -19.60 15.86
N GLY A 65 -9.90 -20.16 16.89
CA GLY A 65 -10.82 -19.41 17.75
C GLY A 65 -10.05 -18.35 18.54
N VAL A 66 -10.48 -17.08 18.45
CA VAL A 66 -9.91 -15.98 19.22
C VAL A 66 -10.78 -15.68 20.43
N ASP A 67 -12.07 -15.49 20.19
CA ASP A 67 -13.13 -15.31 21.19
C ASP A 67 -14.45 -15.89 20.67
N ASP A 68 -15.56 -15.66 21.37
CA ASP A 68 -16.89 -16.18 21.00
C ASP A 68 -17.44 -15.62 19.67
N SER A 69 -16.86 -14.54 19.15
CA SER A 69 -17.30 -13.81 17.96
C SER A 69 -16.24 -13.67 16.88
N THR A 70 -14.99 -14.04 17.17
CA THR A 70 -13.82 -13.74 16.34
C THR A 70 -12.97 -14.97 16.08
N VAL A 71 -12.49 -15.08 14.84
CA VAL A 71 -11.58 -16.14 14.38
C VAL A 71 -10.44 -15.56 13.56
N SER A 72 -9.26 -16.15 13.72
CA SER A 72 -8.13 -15.93 12.81
C SER A 72 -8.13 -17.02 11.74
N ILE A 73 -7.85 -16.66 10.50
CA ILE A 73 -7.69 -17.58 9.38
C ILE A 73 -6.35 -17.30 8.74
N ASP A 74 -5.54 -18.34 8.60
CA ASP A 74 -4.20 -18.22 8.07
C ASP A 74 -4.14 -18.93 6.72
N SER A 75 -3.44 -18.33 5.76
CA SER A 75 -3.35 -18.86 4.41
C SER A 75 -2.03 -18.51 3.73
N VAL A 76 -1.71 -19.23 2.67
CA VAL A 76 -0.63 -18.88 1.73
C VAL A 76 -1.27 -18.72 0.36
N LEU A 77 -1.13 -17.52 -0.20
CA LEU A 77 -1.61 -17.21 -1.55
C LEU A 77 -0.48 -17.44 -2.54
N ILE A 78 -0.79 -18.14 -3.63
CA ILE A 78 0.19 -18.58 -4.62
C ILE A 78 -0.14 -17.94 -5.97
N CYS A 79 0.88 -17.44 -6.66
CA CYS A 79 0.74 -17.01 -8.04
C CYS A 79 0.39 -18.21 -8.93
N PRO A 80 -0.79 -18.22 -9.59
CA PRO A 80 -1.21 -19.36 -10.43
C PRO A 80 -0.27 -19.60 -11.60
N GLN A 81 0.36 -18.55 -12.13
CA GLN A 81 1.14 -18.63 -13.36
C GLN A 81 2.53 -19.24 -13.12
N CYS A 82 3.26 -18.74 -12.13
CA CYS A 82 4.63 -19.22 -11.88
C CYS A 82 4.71 -20.32 -10.81
N GLY A 83 3.72 -20.43 -9.92
CA GLY A 83 3.72 -21.35 -8.78
C GLY A 83 4.82 -21.09 -7.73
N LYS A 84 5.66 -20.06 -7.92
CA LYS A 84 6.86 -19.78 -7.11
C LYS A 84 6.70 -18.57 -6.20
N SER A 85 5.93 -17.57 -6.63
CA SER A 85 5.63 -16.39 -5.80
C SER A 85 4.56 -16.75 -4.77
N LEU A 86 4.90 -16.56 -3.50
CA LEU A 86 4.07 -16.90 -2.34
C LEU A 86 3.85 -15.66 -1.48
N VAL A 87 2.66 -15.54 -0.91
CA VAL A 87 2.29 -14.49 0.05
C VAL A 87 1.58 -15.15 1.23
N PRO A 88 2.26 -15.30 2.38
CA PRO A 88 1.59 -15.59 3.64
C PRO A 88 0.59 -14.48 3.98
N ALA A 89 -0.62 -14.87 4.36
CA ALA A 89 -1.75 -14.00 4.62
C ALA A 89 -2.47 -14.41 5.91
N TRP A 90 -2.86 -13.42 6.70
CA TRP A 90 -3.62 -13.60 7.94
C TRP A 90 -4.89 -12.76 7.90
N PHE A 91 -6.01 -13.34 8.28
CA PHE A 91 -7.33 -12.71 8.22
C PHE A 91 -7.99 -12.80 9.59
N LEU A 92 -8.46 -11.68 10.11
CA LEU A 92 -9.27 -11.63 11.32
C LEU A 92 -10.71 -11.38 10.93
N VAL A 93 -11.57 -12.36 11.19
CA VAL A 93 -13.00 -12.31 10.87
C VAL A 93 -13.79 -12.25 12.15
N THR A 94 -14.78 -11.37 12.21
CA THR A 94 -15.70 -11.26 13.35
C THR A 94 -17.15 -11.43 12.90
N CYS A 95 -18.04 -11.75 13.84
CA CYS A 95 -19.48 -11.82 13.63
C CYS A 95 -20.25 -10.84 14.52
N ASP A 96 -21.47 -10.50 14.13
CA ASP A 96 -22.36 -9.61 14.90
C ASP A 96 -22.93 -10.27 16.17
N LYS A 97 -23.07 -11.60 16.17
CA LYS A 97 -23.74 -12.39 17.21
C LYS A 97 -22.91 -13.63 17.57
N ASP A 98 -23.27 -14.79 17.02
CA ASP A 98 -22.63 -16.07 17.28
C ASP A 98 -22.01 -16.62 16.00
N ILE A 99 -20.68 -16.75 16.03
CA ILE A 99 -19.89 -17.25 14.90
C ILE A 99 -20.15 -18.73 14.63
N SER A 100 -20.70 -19.43 15.61
CA SER A 100 -21.08 -20.84 15.56
C SER A 100 -22.44 -21.06 14.90
N SER A 101 -23.18 -20.00 14.56
CA SER A 101 -24.46 -20.11 13.86
C SER A 101 -24.31 -20.85 12.53
N ASN A 102 -25.42 -21.39 12.00
CA ASN A 102 -25.43 -21.97 10.65
C ASN A 102 -25.29 -20.88 9.57
N THR A 103 -25.73 -19.66 9.87
CA THR A 103 -25.70 -18.51 8.96
C THR A 103 -25.19 -17.25 9.68
N PRO A 104 -23.93 -17.22 10.15
CA PRO A 104 -23.41 -16.05 10.84
C PRO A 104 -23.26 -14.88 9.86
N ASN A 105 -23.60 -13.69 10.34
CA ASN A 105 -23.25 -12.45 9.67
C ASN A 105 -21.83 -12.08 10.08
N VAL A 106 -20.90 -12.15 9.14
CA VAL A 106 -19.49 -11.92 9.39
C VAL A 106 -18.95 -10.74 8.61
N LYS A 107 -17.89 -10.12 9.13
CA LYS A 107 -17.10 -9.12 8.41
C LYS A 107 -15.61 -9.39 8.60
N LEU A 108 -14.82 -8.96 7.63
CA LEU A 108 -13.36 -8.96 7.74
C LEU A 108 -12.95 -7.72 8.54
N LEU A 109 -12.43 -7.92 9.75
CA LEU A 109 -11.88 -6.83 10.56
C LEU A 109 -10.58 -6.32 10.00
N LYS A 110 -9.72 -7.24 9.58
CA LYS A 110 -8.37 -6.96 9.13
C LYS A 110 -7.85 -8.12 8.31
N HIS A 111 -7.03 -7.81 7.33
CA HIS A 111 -6.09 -8.78 6.79
C HIS A 111 -4.67 -8.20 6.83
N SER A 112 -3.67 -9.07 6.81
CA SER A 112 -2.27 -8.69 6.74
C SER A 112 -1.49 -9.68 5.88
N PHE A 113 -0.39 -9.20 5.30
CA PHE A 113 0.40 -9.98 4.36
C PHE A 113 1.89 -9.80 4.62
N LYS A 114 2.64 -10.85 4.34
CA LYS A 114 4.09 -10.76 4.20
C LYS A 114 4.46 -10.87 2.73
N LEU A 115 4.91 -9.77 2.14
CA LEU A 115 5.41 -9.77 0.78
C LEU A 115 6.80 -10.43 0.75
N SER A 116 7.02 -11.30 -0.23
CA SER A 116 8.35 -11.83 -0.56
C SER A 116 9.04 -10.93 -1.58
N ASP A 117 10.35 -11.10 -1.78
CA ASP A 117 11.14 -10.28 -2.72
C ASP A 117 10.58 -10.28 -4.15
N ASN A 118 9.87 -11.35 -4.53
CA ASN A 118 9.27 -11.57 -5.84
C ASN A 118 7.83 -11.06 -5.96
N VAL A 119 7.31 -10.36 -4.96
CA VAL A 119 5.92 -9.89 -4.91
C VAL A 119 5.84 -8.43 -4.45
N SER A 120 4.94 -7.66 -5.06
CA SER A 120 4.63 -6.28 -4.67
C SER A 120 3.13 -6.02 -4.75
N LEU A 121 2.65 -4.97 -4.06
CA LEU A 121 1.24 -4.57 -4.10
C LEU A 121 0.86 -3.89 -5.42
N SER A 122 1.85 -3.35 -6.12
CA SER A 122 1.68 -2.76 -7.45
C SER A 122 2.87 -3.09 -8.32
N GLU A 123 2.71 -2.87 -9.62
CA GLU A 123 3.81 -2.81 -10.56
C GLU A 123 4.92 -1.87 -10.08
N GLU A 124 6.17 -2.22 -10.38
CA GLU A 124 7.36 -1.44 -10.04
C GLU A 124 7.51 -0.19 -10.91
N ARG A 125 6.44 0.60 -11.07
CA ARG A 125 6.47 1.87 -11.79
C ARG A 125 7.46 2.87 -11.19
N PHE A 126 7.80 2.66 -9.92
CA PHE A 126 8.67 3.49 -9.09
C PHE A 126 9.83 2.66 -8.53
N LEU A 127 10.63 1.98 -9.36
CA LEU A 127 11.71 1.05 -8.96
C LEU A 127 12.42 1.42 -7.65
N ASP A 128 12.87 2.66 -7.47
CA ASP A 128 13.60 3.13 -6.28
C ASP A 128 12.75 3.33 -5.01
N PHE A 129 11.44 3.45 -5.16
CA PHE A 129 10.47 3.78 -4.10
C PHE A 129 9.41 2.71 -3.87
N THR A 130 9.30 1.70 -4.73
CA THR A 130 8.27 0.65 -4.67
C THR A 130 8.25 -0.03 -3.30
N GLU A 131 9.41 -0.38 -2.76
CA GLU A 131 9.51 -1.02 -1.43
C GLU A 131 8.97 -0.09 -0.32
N MET A 132 9.33 1.20 -0.35
CA MET A 132 8.85 2.17 0.65
C MET A 132 7.34 2.42 0.52
N LEU A 133 6.81 2.45 -0.70
CA LEU A 133 5.38 2.58 -0.95
C LEU A 133 4.61 1.34 -0.47
N ASN A 134 5.16 0.14 -0.66
CA ASN A 134 4.59 -1.10 -0.12
C ASN A 134 4.60 -1.08 1.41
N ASN A 135 5.73 -0.72 2.02
CA ASN A 135 5.85 -0.64 3.48
C ASN A 135 4.90 0.42 4.07
N ALA A 136 4.73 1.56 3.38
CA ALA A 136 3.75 2.57 3.77
C ALA A 136 2.32 2.01 3.77
N GLN A 137 1.96 1.26 2.72
CA GLN A 137 0.62 0.68 2.58
C GLN A 137 0.38 -0.45 3.59
N LEU A 138 1.39 -1.28 3.85
CA LEU A 138 1.32 -2.33 4.87
C LEU A 138 1.16 -1.72 6.27
N ALA A 139 1.94 -0.69 6.62
CA ALA A 139 1.79 0.02 7.89
C ALA A 139 0.39 0.64 8.03
N TYR A 140 -0.14 1.23 6.96
CA TYR A 140 -1.50 1.75 6.94
C TYR A 140 -2.55 0.65 7.19
N ALA A 141 -2.45 -0.50 6.51
CA ALA A 141 -3.33 -1.64 6.70
C ALA A 141 -3.23 -2.26 8.12
N GLU A 142 -2.08 -2.10 8.77
CA GLU A 142 -1.86 -2.51 10.16
C GLU A 142 -2.39 -1.50 11.20
N ASN A 143 -3.04 -0.40 10.77
CA ASN A 143 -3.44 0.74 11.59
C ASN A 143 -2.27 1.48 12.27
N LEU A 144 -1.08 1.42 11.66
CA LEU A 144 0.10 2.18 12.07
C LEU A 144 0.16 3.49 11.26
N GLY A 145 -0.65 4.47 11.65
CA GLY A 145 -0.81 5.75 10.98
C GLY A 145 0.50 6.53 10.90
N ALA A 146 1.16 6.78 12.03
CA ALA A 146 2.43 7.50 12.04
C ALA A 146 3.50 6.76 11.22
N GLY A 147 3.59 5.43 11.40
CA GLY A 147 4.50 4.57 10.64
C GLY A 147 4.30 4.66 9.13
N SER A 148 3.04 4.66 8.67
CA SER A 148 2.70 4.78 7.25
C SER A 148 3.16 6.11 6.65
N VAL A 149 3.04 7.21 7.40
CA VAL A 149 3.43 8.56 6.97
C VAL A 149 4.95 8.78 7.00
N VAL A 150 5.68 8.12 7.89
CA VAL A 150 7.16 8.14 7.92
C VAL A 150 7.74 7.71 6.58
N TYR A 151 7.23 6.63 5.98
CA TYR A 151 7.69 6.17 4.66
C TYR A 151 7.43 7.21 3.57
N LEU A 152 6.25 7.84 3.56
CA LEU A 152 5.89 8.88 2.59
C LEU A 152 6.81 10.10 2.70
N ARG A 153 7.13 10.54 3.92
CA ARG A 153 8.10 11.62 4.14
C ARG A 153 9.48 11.25 3.61
N LYS A 154 9.96 10.04 3.91
CA LYS A 154 11.28 9.58 3.47
C LYS A 154 11.37 9.49 1.95
N ILE A 155 10.29 9.10 1.27
CA ILE A 155 10.20 9.12 -0.19
C ILE A 155 10.35 10.56 -0.71
N LEU A 156 9.57 11.51 -0.16
CA LEU A 156 9.64 12.92 -0.56
C LEU A 156 11.04 13.52 -0.34
N GLU A 157 11.68 13.20 0.78
CA GLU A 157 13.05 13.64 1.05
C GLU A 157 14.04 13.05 0.04
N LYS A 158 13.97 11.75 -0.23
CA LYS A 158 14.87 11.08 -1.17
C LYS A 158 14.72 11.59 -2.60
N ILE A 159 13.49 11.77 -3.09
CA ILE A 159 13.27 12.26 -4.46
C ILE A 159 13.78 13.70 -4.62
N THR A 160 13.55 14.54 -3.61
CA THR A 160 14.06 15.92 -3.58
C THR A 160 15.58 15.94 -3.62
N PHE A 161 16.24 15.10 -2.81
CA PHE A 161 17.70 15.05 -2.78
C PHE A 161 18.33 14.45 -4.03
N ARG A 162 17.67 13.51 -4.68
CA ARG A 162 18.11 12.97 -5.98
C ARG A 162 18.01 14.04 -7.07
N ALA A 163 16.90 14.78 -7.11
CA ALA A 163 16.74 15.91 -8.03
C ALA A 163 17.76 17.04 -7.76
N ALA A 164 18.09 17.31 -6.48
CA ALA A 164 19.14 18.24 -6.11
C ALA A 164 20.51 17.84 -6.65
N GLU A 165 20.87 16.55 -6.56
CA GLU A 165 22.14 16.04 -7.09
C GLU A 165 22.24 16.21 -8.60
N LEU A 166 21.16 15.88 -9.33
CA LEU A 166 21.10 16.05 -10.79
C LEU A 166 21.20 17.52 -11.21
N ALA A 167 20.64 18.43 -10.43
CA ALA A 167 20.69 19.87 -10.67
C ALA A 167 21.97 20.55 -10.14
N GLY A 168 22.88 19.82 -9.48
CA GLY A 168 24.08 20.39 -8.87
C GLY A 168 23.80 21.33 -7.68
N ILE A 169 22.66 21.20 -7.02
CA ILE A 169 22.25 22.06 -5.90
C ILE A 169 22.90 21.58 -4.59
N GLU A 170 23.65 22.47 -3.93
CA GLU A 170 24.34 22.15 -2.69
C GLU A 170 23.39 22.02 -1.49
N LYS A 171 23.50 20.91 -0.76
CA LYS A 171 22.64 20.57 0.38
C LYS A 171 23.17 21.09 1.72
N LYS A 172 24.48 21.35 1.82
CA LYS A 172 25.15 21.67 3.08
C LYS A 172 24.60 22.97 3.66
N GLN A 173 24.33 22.96 4.97
CA GLN A 173 23.86 24.11 5.76
C GLN A 173 22.49 24.68 5.36
N LYS A 174 21.73 24.03 4.46
CA LYS A 174 20.37 24.44 4.09
C LYS A 174 19.33 23.60 4.84
N SER A 175 18.24 24.25 5.26
CA SER A 175 17.04 23.54 5.73
C SER A 175 16.40 22.79 4.56
N PHE A 176 15.71 21.67 4.83
CA PHE A 176 14.98 20.93 3.79
C PHE A 176 14.03 21.82 2.97
N LYS A 177 13.35 22.77 3.62
CA LYS A 177 12.48 23.76 2.95
C LYS A 177 13.19 24.45 1.78
N LYS A 178 14.36 25.04 2.05
CA LYS A 178 15.15 25.77 1.05
C LYS A 178 15.60 24.86 -0.09
N VAL A 179 16.05 23.65 0.23
CA VAL A 179 16.46 22.67 -0.79
C VAL A 179 15.26 22.31 -1.67
N LEU A 180 14.10 22.03 -1.08
CA LEU A 180 12.89 21.72 -1.83
C LEU A 180 12.47 22.87 -2.76
N GLU A 181 12.44 24.10 -2.26
CA GLU A 181 12.08 25.29 -3.04
C GLU A 181 13.06 25.54 -4.21
N GLU A 182 14.37 25.42 -3.97
CA GLU A 182 15.38 25.58 -5.01
C GLU A 182 15.31 24.47 -6.06
N VAL A 183 15.17 23.21 -5.63
CA VAL A 183 15.04 22.06 -6.52
C VAL A 183 13.79 22.18 -7.38
N ASP A 184 12.65 22.52 -6.76
CA ASP A 184 11.39 22.63 -7.46
C ASP A 184 11.37 23.80 -8.45
N HIS A 185 12.04 24.91 -8.13
CA HIS A 185 12.21 26.02 -9.06
C HIS A 185 13.00 25.60 -10.33
N VAL A 186 13.97 24.70 -10.21
CA VAL A 186 14.86 24.31 -11.32
C VAL A 186 14.34 23.09 -12.07
N GLN A 187 13.80 22.10 -11.36
CA GLN A 187 13.45 20.79 -11.88
C GLN A 187 11.94 20.52 -11.92
N HIS A 188 11.12 21.45 -11.38
CA HIS A 188 9.66 21.36 -11.35
C HIS A 188 9.17 19.99 -10.87
N ILE A 189 9.69 19.55 -9.72
CA ILE A 189 9.41 18.20 -9.19
C ILE A 189 8.00 18.10 -8.60
N ILE A 190 7.44 19.20 -8.09
CA ILE A 190 6.09 19.27 -7.57
C ILE A 190 5.11 19.48 -8.73
N PRO A 191 4.07 18.64 -8.85
CA PRO A 191 3.01 18.82 -9.85
C PRO A 191 2.37 20.20 -9.79
N TYR A 192 2.06 20.76 -10.97
CA TYR A 192 1.51 22.10 -11.11
C TYR A 192 0.27 22.32 -10.24
N GLU A 193 -0.60 21.31 -10.13
CA GLU A 193 -1.87 21.35 -9.40
C GLU A 193 -1.73 21.70 -7.91
N PHE A 194 -0.56 21.46 -7.32
CA PHE A 194 -0.28 21.83 -5.94
C PHE A 194 1.12 22.41 -5.74
N SER A 195 1.73 22.95 -6.80
CA SER A 195 3.02 23.62 -6.79
C SER A 195 3.14 24.69 -5.69
N GLU A 196 2.12 25.54 -5.54
CA GLU A 196 2.03 26.55 -4.46
C GLU A 196 2.01 25.95 -3.04
N ASN A 197 1.66 24.66 -2.92
CA ASN A 197 1.54 23.92 -1.67
C ASN A 197 2.66 22.87 -1.48
N GLY A 198 3.72 22.87 -2.29
CA GLY A 198 4.79 21.86 -2.22
C GLY A 198 5.42 21.73 -0.82
N TYR A 199 5.80 22.84 -0.19
CA TYR A 199 6.31 22.82 1.18
C TYR A 199 5.24 22.47 2.24
N ARG A 200 3.96 22.77 1.95
CA ARG A 200 2.86 22.40 2.84
C ARG A 200 2.73 20.89 2.95
N LEU A 201 2.89 20.14 1.86
CA LEU A 201 2.93 18.68 1.88
C LEU A 201 4.00 18.16 2.85
N PHE A 202 5.24 18.67 2.75
CA PHE A 202 6.31 18.27 3.67
C PHE A 202 6.00 18.60 5.13
N ARG A 203 5.37 19.75 5.39
CA ARG A 203 4.95 20.13 6.75
C ARG A 203 3.89 19.19 7.30
N GLU A 204 2.87 18.84 6.51
CA GLU A 204 1.83 17.87 6.92
C GLU A 204 2.45 16.50 7.24
N LEU A 205 3.36 16.02 6.39
CA LEU A 205 4.09 14.77 6.62
C LEU A 205 4.97 14.84 7.88
N SER A 206 5.65 15.96 8.12
CA SER A 206 6.53 16.14 9.28
C SER A 206 5.77 16.31 10.60
N ASN A 207 4.62 16.99 10.57
CA ASN A 207 3.80 17.21 11.75
C ASN A 207 3.22 15.91 12.32
N VAL A 208 2.89 14.95 11.46
CA VAL A 208 2.45 13.61 11.90
C VAL A 208 3.56 12.86 12.65
N ILE A 209 4.83 13.14 12.36
CA ILE A 209 5.99 12.41 12.89
C ILE A 209 6.55 13.05 14.16
N HIS A 210 6.49 14.38 14.25
CA HIS A 210 7.10 15.15 15.34
C HIS A 210 6.10 15.75 16.31
N GLY A 211 4.81 15.65 16.01
CA GLY A 211 3.73 16.02 16.93
C GLY A 211 3.32 14.85 17.81
N ASP A 212 2.59 15.15 18.88
CA ASP A 212 1.80 14.19 19.67
C ASP A 212 0.60 13.68 18.84
N SER A 213 0.88 13.33 17.57
CA SER A 213 -0.11 13.13 16.53
C SER A 213 -0.86 11.84 16.81
N ASP A 214 -2.17 11.97 16.97
CA ASP A 214 -3.08 10.85 17.06
C ASP A 214 -2.94 9.92 15.84
N GLU A 215 -2.70 8.63 16.09
CA GLU A 215 -2.62 7.58 15.06
C GLU A 215 -3.84 7.60 14.14
N LEU A 216 -5.03 7.90 14.67
CA LEU A 216 -6.26 7.99 13.90
C LEU A 216 -6.23 9.15 12.91
N VAL A 217 -5.68 10.30 13.31
CA VAL A 217 -5.53 11.46 12.42
C VAL A 217 -4.53 11.14 11.30
N ALA A 218 -3.45 10.44 11.62
CA ALA A 218 -2.47 10.01 10.64
C ALA A 218 -3.07 9.03 9.63
N LEU A 219 -3.86 8.04 10.09
CA LEU A 219 -4.58 7.10 9.24
C LEU A 219 -5.59 7.82 8.32
N GLN A 220 -6.34 8.79 8.84
CA GLN A 220 -7.31 9.56 8.04
C GLN A 220 -6.62 10.37 6.93
N LYS A 221 -5.45 10.95 7.21
CA LYS A 221 -4.70 11.76 6.23
C LYS A 221 -3.92 10.91 5.22
N TYR A 222 -3.55 9.68 5.58
CA TYR A 222 -2.64 8.84 4.78
C TYR A 222 -3.04 8.71 3.30
N PRO A 223 -4.30 8.39 2.93
CA PRO A 223 -4.66 8.21 1.52
C PRO A 223 -4.38 9.45 0.66
N ALA A 224 -4.70 10.64 1.19
CA ALA A 224 -4.47 11.92 0.51
C ALA A 224 -2.98 12.23 0.40
N LEU A 225 -2.23 12.07 1.51
CA LEU A 225 -0.78 12.27 1.53
C LEU A 225 -0.06 11.33 0.56
N ARG A 226 -0.46 10.05 0.53
CA ARG A 226 0.07 9.05 -0.38
C ARG A 226 -0.14 9.46 -1.83
N ARG A 227 -1.33 9.93 -2.20
CA ARG A 227 -1.63 10.35 -3.58
C ARG A 227 -0.76 11.52 -4.02
N LEU A 228 -0.56 12.51 -3.14
CA LEU A 228 0.30 13.67 -3.42
C LEU A 228 1.76 13.26 -3.59
N VAL A 229 2.28 12.41 -2.70
CA VAL A 229 3.67 11.90 -2.82
C VAL A 229 3.85 11.09 -4.11
N ILE A 230 2.92 10.21 -4.46
CA ILE A 230 2.95 9.50 -5.75
C ILE A 230 2.92 10.50 -6.92
N GLY A 231 2.12 11.57 -6.83
CA GLY A 231 2.10 12.62 -7.84
C GLY A 231 3.47 13.28 -8.06
N VAL A 232 4.24 13.52 -7.00
CA VAL A 232 5.63 14.02 -7.11
C VAL A 232 6.52 13.02 -7.86
N ILE A 233 6.40 11.72 -7.55
CA ILE A 233 7.19 10.68 -8.24
C ILE A 233 6.81 10.60 -9.72
N ASP A 234 5.52 10.57 -10.03
CA ASP A 234 4.99 10.56 -11.39
C ASP A 234 5.51 11.76 -12.19
N ASN A 235 5.46 12.95 -11.60
CA ASN A 235 5.85 14.19 -12.26
C ASN A 235 7.35 14.24 -12.58
N VAL A 236 8.20 13.81 -11.64
CA VAL A 236 9.64 13.69 -11.90
C VAL A 236 9.94 12.70 -13.03
N LYS A 237 9.27 11.55 -13.03
CA LYS A 237 9.44 10.53 -14.08
C LYS A 237 8.96 11.03 -15.44
N ASN A 238 7.78 11.63 -15.49
CA ASN A 238 7.22 12.21 -16.72
C ASN A 238 8.14 13.30 -17.29
N ASN A 239 8.68 14.19 -16.45
CA ASN A 239 9.62 15.22 -16.89
C ASN A 239 10.88 14.60 -17.51
N GLN A 240 11.40 13.51 -16.95
CA GLN A 240 12.53 12.78 -17.51
C GLN A 240 12.21 12.16 -18.88
N GLU A 241 11.12 11.41 -18.97
CA GLU A 241 10.69 10.74 -20.22
C GLU A 241 10.39 11.75 -21.33
N ILE A 242 9.74 12.87 -21.01
CA ILE A 242 9.46 13.95 -21.97
C ILE A 242 10.77 14.60 -22.44
N ASN A 243 11.68 14.93 -21.53
CA ASN A 243 12.98 15.51 -21.91
C ASN A 243 13.79 14.55 -22.79
N GLU A 244 13.80 13.25 -22.48
CA GLU A 244 14.43 12.23 -23.32
C GLU A 244 13.82 12.18 -24.72
N ALA A 245 12.49 12.26 -24.83
CA ALA A 245 11.80 12.30 -26.12
C ALA A 245 12.13 13.58 -26.92
N ILE A 246 12.13 14.75 -26.27
CA ILE A 246 12.53 16.03 -26.87
C ILE A 246 13.98 15.94 -27.38
N ASN A 247 14.89 15.39 -26.58
CA ASN A 247 16.29 15.18 -26.94
C ASN A 247 16.42 14.25 -28.15
N ALA A 248 15.70 13.12 -28.16
CA ALA A 248 15.73 12.15 -29.24
C ALA A 248 15.22 12.72 -30.58
N LEU A 249 14.30 13.68 -30.52
CA LEU A 249 13.79 14.41 -31.68
C LEU A 249 14.65 15.62 -32.07
N GLY A 250 15.66 15.97 -31.27
CA GLY A 250 16.57 17.10 -31.54
C GLY A 250 15.95 18.49 -31.33
N TRP A 251 14.81 18.58 -30.65
CA TRP A 251 14.07 19.84 -30.47
C TRP A 251 14.78 20.87 -29.58
N ASN A 252 15.88 20.48 -28.92
CA ASN A 252 16.69 21.37 -28.08
C ASN A 252 17.41 22.50 -28.83
N GLY A 253 17.37 22.52 -30.16
CA GLY A 253 18.10 23.48 -31.00
C GLY A 253 17.25 24.30 -31.98
N GLU A 254 15.94 24.10 -32.07
CA GLU A 254 15.11 24.79 -33.09
C GLU A 254 14.68 26.22 -32.68
N GLY A 255 15.10 26.69 -31.50
CA GLY A 255 14.75 28.01 -30.95
C GLY A 255 15.76 29.15 -31.16
N GLU A 256 16.97 28.87 -31.66
CA GLU A 256 18.00 29.91 -31.89
C GLU A 256 18.20 30.24 -33.38
N ILE A 257 17.13 30.51 -34.13
CA ILE A 257 17.22 31.34 -35.33
C ILE A 257 15.97 32.21 -35.44
N ARG A 258 16.04 33.44 -34.92
CA ARG A 258 15.65 34.68 -35.60
C ARG A 258 15.90 35.92 -34.74
#